data_AF-G3HXS9-F1
#
_entry.id   AF-G3HXS9-F1
#
_cell.length_a   1.000
_cell.length_b   1.000
_cell.length_c   1.000
_cell.angle_alpha   90.00
_cell.angle_beta   90.00
_cell.angle_gamma   90.00
#
_symmetry.space_group_name_H-M   'P 1'
#
loop_
_entity.id
_entity.type
_entity.pdbx_description
1 polymer ?
#
loop_
_entity_poly.entity_id
_entity_poly.type
_entity_poly.pdbx_seq_one_letter_code
_entity_poly.pdbx_strand_id
1 'polypeptide(L)'
;MDAFGVFQEEKGSHGGKEGNYGESGMDAFKELAAQEGLCIAHSDKIYSNAGEKSFDRLLRKLRERLPKARVVVCFCEGMTVRGLLSAMRRLGVVGEFSLIGRADLLVCPG
;
A
#
# COMPACT_ATOMS: atom_id res chain seq x y z
N MET A 1 -5.42 -11.22 -16.67
CA MET A 1 -6.08 -10.68 -15.46
C MET A 1 -4.99 -9.98 -14.68
N ASP A 2 -4.85 -8.68 -14.91
CA ASP A 2 -3.94 -7.85 -14.16
C ASP A 2 -4.49 -7.71 -12.75
N ALA A 3 -3.73 -8.20 -11.78
CA ALA A 3 -4.10 -8.08 -10.39
C ALA A 3 -3.15 -7.12 -9.69
N PHE A 4 -3.65 -6.34 -8.74
CA PHE A 4 -2.80 -5.46 -7.93
C PHE A 4 -3.07 -5.65 -6.44
N GLY A 5 -2.05 -5.34 -5.66
CA GLY A 5 -2.19 -5.18 -4.22
C GLY A 5 -2.68 -3.79 -3.89
N VAL A 6 -3.52 -3.64 -2.88
CA VAL A 6 -3.93 -2.33 -2.37
C VAL A 6 -3.67 -2.23 -0.87
N PHE A 7 -3.10 -1.10 -0.43
CA PHE A 7 -2.79 -0.83 0.96
C PHE A 7 -3.43 0.45 1.44
N GLN A 8 -4.02 0.38 2.63
CA GLN A 8 -4.58 1.52 3.34
C GLN A 8 -3.78 1.78 4.60
N GLU A 9 -3.42 3.04 4.86
CA GLU A 9 -2.93 3.44 6.16
C GLU A 9 -4.08 3.67 7.15
N GLU A 10 -4.00 3.11 8.35
CA GLU A 10 -4.88 3.41 9.48
C GLU A 10 -4.15 4.18 10.58
N LYS A 11 -4.78 5.26 11.09
CA LYS A 11 -4.23 6.02 12.21
C LYS A 11 -4.46 5.25 13.52
N GLY A 12 -3.36 4.88 14.20
CA GLY A 12 -3.41 4.19 15.49
C GLY A 12 -4.18 5.01 16.54
N SER A 13 -5.19 4.39 17.16
CA SER A 13 -6.22 5.05 17.98
C SER A 13 -5.67 5.77 19.23
N HIS A 14 -6.06 7.03 19.39
CA HIS A 14 -6.45 7.60 20.67
C HIS A 14 -7.87 8.15 20.52
N GLY A 15 -8.87 7.30 20.77
CA GLY A 15 -10.25 7.64 21.11
C GLY A 15 -10.90 8.81 20.35
N GLY A 16 -11.23 8.63 19.06
CA GLY A 16 -12.06 9.61 18.35
C GLY A 16 -12.21 9.32 16.86
N LYS A 17 -13.25 8.56 16.52
CA LYS A 17 -13.81 8.27 15.17
C LYS A 17 -12.82 7.71 14.14
N GLU A 18 -13.20 6.53 13.62
CA GLU A 18 -12.65 5.94 12.40
C GLU A 18 -12.47 7.03 11.34
N GLY A 19 -11.20 7.39 11.12
CA GLY A 19 -10.83 8.47 10.23
C GLY A 19 -11.20 8.10 8.80
N ASN A 20 -12.32 8.61 8.32
CA ASN A 20 -12.85 8.48 6.96
C ASN A 20 -11.86 8.88 5.83
N TYR A 21 -10.69 9.44 6.17
CA TYR A 21 -9.73 10.00 5.21
C TYR A 21 -9.02 8.94 4.34
N GLY A 22 -8.96 7.68 4.80
CA GLY A 22 -8.41 6.56 4.01
C GLY A 22 -9.46 5.60 3.47
N GLU A 23 -10.59 5.44 4.17
CA GLU A 23 -11.58 4.40 3.88
C GLU A 23 -12.41 4.74 2.63
N SER A 24 -12.84 6.00 2.52
CA SER A 24 -13.57 6.47 1.33
C SER A 24 -12.73 6.37 0.04
N GLY A 25 -11.42 6.64 0.10
CA GLY A 25 -10.53 6.51 -1.06
C GLY A 25 -10.28 5.06 -1.47
N MET A 26 -10.11 4.16 -0.48
CA MET A 26 -9.93 2.74 -0.71
C MET A 26 -11.18 2.10 -1.31
N ASP A 27 -12.35 2.34 -0.74
CA ASP A 27 -13.58 1.73 -1.23
C ASP A 27 -14.01 2.29 -2.58
N ALA A 28 -13.85 3.60 -2.82
CA ALA A 28 -14.02 4.17 -4.15
C ALA A 28 -13.05 3.55 -5.17
N PHE A 29 -11.79 3.31 -4.77
CA PHE A 29 -10.82 2.66 -5.65
C PHE A 29 -11.18 1.20 -5.95
N LYS A 30 -11.65 0.44 -4.96
CA LYS A 30 -12.12 -0.94 -5.18
C LYS A 30 -13.31 -0.98 -6.12
N GLU A 31 -14.25 -0.05 -5.97
CA GLU A 31 -15.44 0.04 -6.82
C GLU A 31 -15.06 0.41 -8.26
N LEU A 32 -14.23 1.43 -8.45
CA LEU A 32 -13.69 1.81 -9.76
C LEU A 32 -12.88 0.68 -10.39
N ALA A 33 -12.03 0.00 -9.61
CA ALA A 33 -11.27 -1.16 -10.08
C ALA A 33 -12.21 -2.26 -10.58
N ALA A 34 -13.26 -2.57 -9.83
CA ALA A 34 -14.25 -3.57 -10.24
C ALA A 34 -15.02 -3.15 -11.50
N GLN A 35 -15.36 -1.86 -11.63
CA GLN A 35 -16.02 -1.30 -12.83
C GLN A 35 -15.12 -1.39 -14.08
N GLU A 36 -13.82 -1.13 -13.93
CA GLU A 36 -12.83 -1.24 -15.01
C GLU A 36 -12.38 -2.69 -15.29
N GLY A 37 -12.92 -3.67 -14.54
CA GLY A 37 -12.57 -5.09 -14.69
C GLY A 37 -11.19 -5.46 -14.13
N LEU A 38 -10.62 -4.62 -13.27
CA LEU A 38 -9.37 -4.85 -12.59
C LEU A 38 -9.57 -5.68 -11.31
N CYS A 39 -8.69 -6.67 -11.08
CA CYS A 39 -8.80 -7.57 -9.93
C CYS A 39 -7.87 -7.14 -8.80
N ILE A 40 -8.37 -7.13 -7.56
CA ILE A 40 -7.54 -6.91 -6.38
C ILE A 40 -7.07 -8.26 -5.86
N ALA A 41 -5.80 -8.59 -6.07
CA ALA A 41 -5.22 -9.84 -5.58
C ALA A 41 -5.09 -9.87 -4.06
N HIS A 42 -4.88 -8.70 -3.45
CA HIS A 42 -4.66 -8.56 -2.03
C HIS A 42 -5.01 -7.16 -1.54
N SER A 43 -5.72 -7.05 -0.43
CA SER A 43 -5.97 -5.79 0.27
C SER A 43 -5.51 -5.93 1.72
N ASP A 44 -4.65 -5.03 2.19
CA ASP A 44 -4.16 -5.04 3.58
C ASP A 44 -4.18 -3.63 4.17
N LYS A 45 -4.22 -3.56 5.51
CA LYS A 45 -4.21 -2.29 6.24
C LYS A 45 -2.91 -2.22 7.06
N ILE A 46 -2.28 -1.05 7.09
CA ILE A 46 -1.07 -0.81 7.87
C ILE A 46 -1.27 0.38 8.79
N TYR A 47 -0.87 0.24 10.05
CA TYR A 47 -0.97 1.38 10.97
C TYR A 47 0.12 2.42 10.68
N SER A 48 -0.20 3.70 10.85
CA SER A 48 0.77 4.78 10.69
C SER A 48 1.95 4.69 11.68
N ASN A 49 1.74 4.06 12.83
CA ASN A 49 2.76 3.75 13.83
C ASN A 49 3.33 2.32 13.69
N ALA A 50 3.02 1.62 12.59
CA ALA A 50 3.50 0.26 12.39
C ALA A 50 5.02 0.23 12.32
N GLY A 51 5.62 -0.73 13.05
CA GLY A 51 7.06 -0.95 13.00
C GLY A 51 7.53 -1.59 11.70
N GLU A 52 8.83 -1.59 11.49
CA GLU A 52 9.50 -2.15 10.31
C GLU A 52 9.09 -3.59 10.00
N LYS A 53 8.88 -4.42 11.03
CA LYS A 53 8.44 -5.81 10.89
C LYS A 53 7.07 -5.96 10.21
N SER A 54 6.19 -4.99 10.37
CA SER A 54 4.87 -5.01 9.73
C SER A 54 4.97 -4.81 8.22
N PHE A 55 5.81 -3.85 7.79
CA PHE A 55 6.11 -3.64 6.37
C PHE A 55 6.78 -4.87 5.76
N ASP A 56 7.74 -5.49 6.46
CA ASP A 56 8.42 -6.68 5.99
C ASP A 56 7.45 -7.86 5.78
N ARG A 57 6.50 -8.06 6.71
CA ARG A 57 5.46 -9.10 6.59
C ARG A 57 4.53 -8.83 5.40
N LEU A 58 4.16 -7.57 5.19
CA LEU A 58 3.31 -7.14 4.09
C LEU A 58 3.98 -7.39 2.73
N LEU A 59 5.26 -7.03 2.60
CA LEU A 59 6.05 -7.28 1.38
C LEU A 59 6.22 -8.77 1.08
N ARG A 60 6.39 -9.61 2.12
CA ARG A 60 6.43 -11.07 1.93
C ARG A 60 5.13 -11.62 1.36
N LYS A 61 3.97 -11.19 1.88
CA LYS A 61 2.66 -11.58 1.32
C LYS A 61 2.49 -11.17 -0.13
N LEU A 62 2.93 -9.95 -0.49
CA LEU A 62 2.90 -9.51 -1.89
C LEU A 62 3.78 -10.39 -2.79
N ARG A 63 4.94 -10.79 -2.29
CA ARG A 63 5.87 -11.67 -3.02
C ARG A 63 5.28 -13.04 -3.30
N GLU A 64 4.46 -13.59 -2.40
CA GLU A 64 3.71 -14.82 -2.65
C GLU A 64 2.67 -14.69 -3.78
N ARG A 65 2.25 -13.46 -4.12
CA ARG A 65 1.32 -13.18 -5.21
C ARG A 65 2.00 -12.90 -6.54
N LEU A 66 3.33 -12.78 -6.57
CA LEU A 66 4.06 -12.67 -7.84
C LEU A 66 4.00 -13.98 -8.63
N PRO A 67 3.99 -13.91 -9.98
CA PRO A 67 4.05 -12.71 -10.82
C PRO A 67 2.67 -12.07 -11.12
N LYS A 68 1.57 -12.57 -10.53
CA LYS A 68 0.21 -12.09 -10.83
C LYS A 68 -0.06 -10.67 -10.35
N ALA A 69 0.59 -10.22 -9.27
CA ALA A 69 0.36 -8.89 -8.68
C ALA A 69 1.65 -8.08 -8.52
N ARG A 70 2.08 -7.42 -9.60
CA ARG A 70 3.29 -6.57 -9.64
C ARG A 70 3.01 -5.11 -9.29
N VAL A 71 1.79 -4.65 -9.47
CA VAL A 71 1.39 -3.28 -9.16
C VAL A 71 0.80 -3.25 -7.75
N VAL A 72 1.20 -2.25 -6.99
CA VAL A 72 0.79 -2.04 -5.61
C VAL A 72 0.32 -0.60 -5.46
N VAL A 73 -0.94 -0.42 -5.09
CA VAL A 73 -1.53 0.90 -4.82
C VAL A 73 -1.53 1.14 -3.32
N CYS A 74 -0.95 2.24 -2.86
CA CYS A 74 -0.87 2.62 -1.44
C CYS A 74 -1.53 3.98 -1.20
N PHE A 75 -2.56 3.95 -0.36
CA PHE A 75 -3.21 5.13 0.21
C PHE A 75 -2.59 5.42 1.58
N CYS A 76 -1.34 5.86 1.57
CA CYS A 76 -0.56 6.10 2.78
C CYS A 76 0.01 7.52 2.80
N GLU A 77 0.34 8.04 3.99
CA GLU A 77 1.08 9.29 4.15
C GLU A 77 2.58 9.06 3.84
N GLY A 78 3.34 10.14 3.66
CA GLY A 78 4.72 10.03 3.17
C GLY A 78 5.69 9.31 4.06
N MET A 79 5.51 9.40 5.37
CA MET A 79 6.34 8.67 6.33
C MET A 79 6.17 7.16 6.20
N THR A 80 4.94 6.69 5.96
CA THR A 80 4.63 5.28 5.76
C THR A 80 5.19 4.75 4.44
N VAL A 81 5.10 5.54 3.36
CA VAL A 81 5.73 5.19 2.08
C VAL A 81 7.26 5.09 2.24
N ARG A 82 7.89 6.00 2.98
CA ARG A 82 9.34 5.90 3.28
C ARG A 82 9.67 4.62 4.06
N GLY A 83 8.85 4.25 5.04
CA GLY A 83 8.98 2.99 5.78
C GLY A 83 8.89 1.77 4.86
N LEU A 84 7.91 1.77 3.96
CA LEU A 84 7.70 0.71 2.97
C LEU A 84 8.88 0.62 1.99
N LEU A 85 9.35 1.74 1.43
CA LEU A 85 10.51 1.79 0.53
C LEU A 85 11.78 1.28 1.23
N SER A 86 11.98 1.65 2.50
CA SER A 86 13.10 1.14 3.30
C SER A 86 13.01 -0.37 3.49
N ALA A 87 11.81 -0.89 3.78
CA ALA A 87 11.56 -2.33 3.87
C ALA A 87 11.79 -3.06 2.55
N MET A 88 11.37 -2.48 1.42
CA MET A 88 11.63 -3.05 0.10
C MET A 88 13.12 -3.16 -0.19
N ARG A 89 13.89 -2.12 0.17
CA ARG A 89 15.35 -2.13 0.02
C ARG A 89 16.00 -3.19 0.90
N ARG A 90 15.56 -3.34 2.16
CA ARG A 90 16.08 -4.39 3.07
C ARG A 90 15.78 -5.81 2.57
N LEU A 91 14.58 -6.03 2.04
CA LEU A 91 14.15 -7.33 1.52
C LEU A 91 14.63 -7.61 0.10
N GLY A 92 15.29 -6.65 -0.56
CA GLY A 92 15.80 -6.78 -1.92
C GLY A 92 14.72 -6.89 -2.99
N VAL A 93 13.51 -6.38 -2.73
CA VAL A 93 12.36 -6.46 -3.65
C VAL A 93 12.15 -5.17 -4.46
N VAL A 94 13.14 -4.28 -4.45
CA VAL A 94 13.14 -3.04 -5.25
C VAL A 94 13.20 -3.42 -6.73
N GLY A 95 12.23 -2.96 -7.51
CA GLY A 95 12.10 -3.31 -8.94
C GLY A 95 11.26 -4.56 -9.22
N GLU A 96 10.95 -5.38 -8.20
CA GLU A 96 9.99 -6.49 -8.35
C GLU A 96 8.54 -5.99 -8.43
N PHE A 97 8.23 -4.90 -7.71
CA PHE A 97 6.90 -4.28 -7.64
C PHE A 97 6.94 -2.80 -8.03
N SER A 98 5.83 -2.31 -8.59
CA SER A 98 5.57 -0.88 -8.85
C SER A 98 4.62 -0.33 -7.80
N LEU A 99 5.08 0.66 -7.03
CA LEU A 99 4.26 1.36 -6.05
C LEU A 99 3.61 2.59 -6.68
N ILE A 100 2.29 2.69 -6.54
CA ILE A 100 1.48 3.84 -6.93
C ILE A 100 0.91 4.44 -5.64
N GLY A 101 1.19 5.71 -5.38
CA GLY A 101 0.68 6.45 -4.22
C GLY A 101 0.22 7.84 -4.60
N ARG A 102 -0.39 8.57 -3.64
CA ARG A 102 -0.81 9.95 -3.87
C ARG A 102 0.41 10.87 -4.06
N ALA A 103 0.26 11.86 -4.94
CA ALA A 103 1.36 12.63 -5.55
C ALA A 103 2.19 13.51 -4.59
N ASP A 104 1.80 13.68 -3.33
CA ASP A 104 2.52 14.50 -2.33
C ASP A 104 3.93 13.97 -1.99
N LEU A 105 4.39 12.88 -2.61
CA LEU A 105 5.67 12.23 -2.32
C LEU A 105 6.68 12.13 -3.46
N LEU A 106 6.36 12.61 -4.65
CA LEU A 106 7.26 12.48 -5.79
C LEU A 106 8.22 13.67 -5.94
N VAL A 107 8.70 14.21 -4.81
CA VAL A 107 9.98 14.92 -4.78
C VAL A 107 11.03 13.92 -4.29
N CYS A 108 11.68 13.25 -5.24
CA CYS A 108 13.02 12.73 -5.00
C CYS A 108 13.94 13.95 -4.85
N PRO A 109 14.50 14.26 -3.67
CA PRO A 109 15.61 15.21 -3.64
C PRO A 109 16.77 14.52 -4.36
N GLY A 110 17.10 15.02 -5.54
CA GLY A 110 18.37 14.76 -6.20
C GLY A 110 19.52 15.40 -5.42
#